data_AF-A0A1F8ULT8-F1
#
_entry.id   AF-A0A1F8ULT8-F1
#
_cell.length_a   1.000
_cell.length_b   1.000
_cell.length_c   1.000
_cell.angle_alpha   90.00
_cell.angle_beta   90.00
_cell.angle_gamma   90.00
#
_symmetry.space_group_name_H-M   'P 1'
#
loop_
_entity.id
_entity.type
_entity.pdbx_description
1 polymer ?
#
loop_
_entity_poly.entity_id
_entity_poly.type
_entity_poly.pdbx_seq_one_letter_code
_entity_poly.pdbx_strand_id
1 'polypeptide(L)'
;MKRKIQKTSQNSVKTKINYKKLIIFLIAIFGIGWVVASQFDAKPAFVNLDEKSDIVNENTNDKGDTNDKGETGDNKEKSVSPLSGLPIDKDELKKRAVAVMINNHKKATPQSGISKADIIYEVPVEGEFVRLMAIFQDLNVDKIGPIRSARHYFMDYAFDNDAIYVHFGHSDQATEAIADLDVPSIDGINPKYEAIMTWRDKERQKSSGLEHSAYTSGKKIKAAWKLAKYEVENDEDYKPMFKFSDEILNTDDWGLCTKITIPYSYYQKSVFEYNESSDTYKRFQFAAPHIDADTGKQLEFTNVIIQYSKVSPIKNDSYGRKNIDTVSDGEALYLTNGKIIPIKWSKSNHKAEVEYTYEDGKSLVLNKGKTWISIVPNEIKIIKE
;
A
#
# COMPACT_ATOMS: atom_id res chain seq x y z
N MET A 1 -2.86 58.55 19.67
CA MET A 1 -3.39 58.71 18.30
C MET A 1 -4.22 57.48 17.93
N LYS A 2 -5.45 57.64 17.42
CA LYS A 2 -6.25 56.53 16.85
C LYS A 2 -5.83 56.32 15.39
N ARG A 3 -5.41 55.11 14.99
CA ARG A 3 -5.27 54.74 13.56
C ARG A 3 -6.48 53.88 13.14
N LYS A 4 -7.11 54.28 12.04
CA LYS A 4 -8.29 53.60 11.48
C LYS A 4 -7.89 52.27 10.84
N ILE A 5 -8.66 51.22 11.07
CA ILE A 5 -8.63 49.98 10.28
C ILE A 5 -9.47 50.24 9.02
N GLN A 6 -8.87 50.09 7.85
CA GLN A 6 -9.55 50.24 6.56
C GLN A 6 -9.94 48.84 6.05
N LYS A 7 -11.24 48.51 6.08
CA LYS A 7 -11.75 47.25 5.54
C LYS A 7 -11.78 47.30 4.01
N THR A 8 -10.97 46.49 3.35
CA THR A 8 -11.06 46.24 1.90
C THR A 8 -12.00 45.07 1.66
N SER A 9 -13.12 45.30 0.96
CA SER A 9 -14.05 44.23 0.58
C SER A 9 -13.54 43.46 -0.64
N GLN A 10 -13.27 42.16 -0.49
CA GLN A 10 -13.11 41.28 -1.64
C GLN A 10 -14.47 40.76 -2.10
N ASN A 11 -14.84 41.08 -3.35
CA ASN A 11 -16.00 40.49 -4.00
C ASN A 11 -15.70 39.01 -4.34
N SER A 12 -16.44 38.08 -3.72
CA SER A 12 -16.37 36.67 -4.09
C SER A 12 -17.25 36.37 -5.29
N VAL A 13 -16.64 36.01 -6.41
CA VAL A 13 -17.35 35.47 -7.58
C VAL A 13 -17.83 34.05 -7.24
N LYS A 14 -19.09 33.91 -6.83
CA LYS A 14 -19.71 32.61 -6.58
C LYS A 14 -20.01 31.88 -7.89
N THR A 15 -19.07 31.07 -8.36
CA THR A 15 -19.31 30.11 -9.45
C THR A 15 -20.32 29.05 -8.97
N LYS A 16 -21.57 29.12 -9.45
CA LYS A 16 -22.60 28.12 -9.12
C LYS A 16 -22.25 26.76 -9.73
N ILE A 17 -21.72 25.85 -8.93
CA ILE A 17 -21.58 24.43 -9.31
C ILE A 17 -22.98 23.84 -9.47
N ASN A 18 -23.24 23.20 -10.61
CA ASN A 18 -24.56 22.65 -10.93
C ASN A 18 -24.70 21.21 -10.41
N TYR A 19 -25.07 21.08 -9.13
CA TYR A 19 -25.22 19.81 -8.42
C TYR A 19 -26.13 18.77 -9.12
N LYS A 20 -27.06 19.18 -10.00
CA LYS A 20 -27.88 18.24 -10.78
C LYS A 20 -27.06 17.35 -11.72
N LYS A 21 -25.94 17.83 -12.27
CA LYS A 21 -25.04 16.99 -13.10
C LYS A 21 -24.25 15.98 -12.27
N LEU A 22 -23.92 16.31 -11.02
CA LEU A 22 -23.17 15.44 -10.11
C LEU A 22 -24.03 14.24 -9.64
N ILE A 23 -25.30 14.49 -9.32
CA ILE A 23 -26.26 13.47 -8.86
C ILE A 23 -26.57 12.45 -9.97
N ILE A 24 -26.76 12.90 -11.22
CA ILE A 24 -27.03 12.00 -12.36
C ILE A 24 -25.82 11.07 -12.64
N PHE A 25 -24.59 11.56 -12.44
CA PHE A 25 -23.38 10.76 -12.63
C PHE A 25 -23.21 9.64 -11.58
N LEU A 26 -23.69 9.85 -10.35
CA LEU A 26 -23.67 8.83 -9.29
C LEU A 26 -24.76 7.76 -9.47
N ILE A 27 -25.95 8.14 -9.94
CA ILE A 27 -27.07 7.19 -10.15
C ILE A 27 -26.77 6.23 -11.32
N ALA A 28 -26.09 6.70 -12.37
CA ALA A 28 -25.73 5.87 -13.53
C ALA A 28 -24.79 4.69 -13.20
N ILE A 29 -24.07 4.74 -12.07
CA ILE A 29 -23.15 3.67 -11.63
C ILE A 29 -23.90 2.46 -11.04
N PHE A 30 -25.08 2.66 -10.45
CA PHE A 30 -25.81 1.61 -9.74
C PHE A 30 -26.99 1.00 -10.53
N GLY A 31 -27.47 1.65 -11.60
CA GLY A 31 -28.69 1.24 -12.31
C GLY A 31 -28.56 0.11 -13.33
N ILE A 32 -27.34 -0.37 -13.65
CA ILE A 32 -27.08 -1.34 -14.74
C ILE A 32 -26.48 -2.66 -14.20
N GLY A 33 -26.25 -2.78 -12.89
CA GLY A 33 -25.71 -3.99 -12.24
C GLY A 33 -26.70 -5.17 -12.10
N TRP A 34 -27.91 -5.04 -12.63
CA TRP A 34 -28.96 -6.06 -12.62
C TRP A 34 -29.45 -6.26 -14.06
N VAL A 35 -29.58 -7.53 -14.50
CA VAL A 35 -29.81 -7.95 -15.90
C VAL A 35 -28.60 -7.76 -16.82
N VAL A 36 -27.55 -8.59 -16.66
CA VAL A 36 -27.19 -9.69 -17.58
C VAL A 36 -26.23 -10.62 -16.81
N ALA A 37 -26.75 -11.72 -16.27
CA ALA A 37 -25.95 -12.73 -15.57
C ALA A 37 -26.45 -14.15 -15.90
N SER A 38 -26.49 -14.46 -17.19
CA SER A 38 -26.67 -15.82 -17.72
C SER A 38 -26.03 -15.89 -19.10
N GLN A 39 -25.40 -17.03 -19.42
CA GLN A 39 -24.67 -17.31 -20.66
C GLN A 39 -23.36 -16.51 -20.89
N PHE A 40 -22.30 -16.87 -20.18
CA PHE A 40 -20.94 -16.95 -20.76
C PHE A 40 -20.13 -18.03 -20.04
N ASP A 41 -19.98 -19.18 -20.69
CA ASP A 41 -19.18 -20.31 -20.21
C ASP A 41 -17.78 -20.20 -20.85
N ALA A 42 -16.86 -19.52 -20.15
CA ALA A 42 -15.54 -19.16 -20.66
C ALA A 42 -14.46 -20.06 -20.05
N LYS A 43 -14.00 -21.06 -20.82
CA LYS A 43 -12.81 -21.85 -20.46
C LYS A 43 -11.55 -20.97 -20.46
N PRO A 44 -10.64 -21.13 -19.49
CA PRO A 44 -9.39 -20.36 -19.47
C PRO A 44 -8.46 -20.81 -20.61
N ALA A 45 -8.03 -19.86 -21.43
CA ALA A 45 -7.06 -20.08 -22.49
C ALA A 45 -5.64 -19.72 -22.02
N PHE A 46 -5.00 -20.64 -21.30
CA PHE A 46 -3.55 -20.66 -21.11
C PHE A 46 -3.06 -22.07 -21.36
N VAL A 47 -2.41 -22.27 -22.52
CA VAL A 47 -1.78 -23.54 -22.90
C VAL A 47 -0.29 -23.41 -22.61
N ASN A 48 0.26 -24.32 -21.80
CA ASN A 48 1.71 -24.46 -21.67
C ASN A 48 2.30 -24.85 -23.03
N LEU A 49 3.30 -24.09 -23.47
CA LEU A 49 4.19 -24.49 -24.56
C LEU A 49 5.55 -24.82 -23.94
N ASP A 50 5.71 -26.09 -23.54
CA ASP A 50 7.02 -26.70 -23.40
C ASP A 50 7.55 -26.99 -24.81
N GLU A 51 8.46 -26.18 -25.32
CA GLU A 51 9.26 -26.55 -26.50
C GLU A 51 10.71 -26.88 -26.11
N LYS A 52 11.07 -28.14 -26.35
CA LYS A 52 12.46 -28.60 -26.35
C LYS A 52 13.23 -27.96 -27.50
N SER A 53 14.48 -27.60 -27.26
CA SER A 53 15.47 -27.34 -28.32
C SER A 53 16.71 -28.20 -28.13
N ASP A 54 16.61 -29.42 -28.63
CA ASP A 54 17.75 -30.26 -29.06
C ASP A 54 18.25 -29.75 -30.43
N ILE A 55 19.52 -29.72 -30.85
CA ILE A 55 20.88 -30.00 -30.30
C ILE A 55 21.87 -29.31 -31.28
N VAL A 56 23.02 -28.72 -30.85
CA VAL A 56 24.34 -28.82 -31.55
C VAL A 56 25.48 -28.38 -30.61
N ASN A 57 26.50 -29.23 -30.48
CA ASN A 57 27.80 -28.91 -29.89
C ASN A 57 28.74 -28.31 -30.95
N GLU A 58 29.50 -27.27 -30.61
CA GLU A 58 30.84 -27.08 -31.17
C GLU A 58 31.87 -26.88 -30.05
N ASN A 59 32.86 -27.78 -30.02
CA ASN A 59 34.03 -27.68 -29.15
C ASN A 59 35.09 -26.84 -29.85
N THR A 60 35.49 -25.73 -29.24
CA THR A 60 36.84 -25.18 -29.43
C THR A 60 37.47 -24.88 -28.08
N ASN A 61 38.48 -25.68 -27.72
CA ASN A 61 39.39 -25.33 -26.64
C ASN A 61 40.16 -24.07 -27.04
N ASP A 62 40.26 -23.10 -26.13
CA ASP A 62 41.50 -22.35 -26.00
C ASP A 62 41.84 -22.12 -24.52
N LYS A 63 43.13 -22.17 -24.19
CA LYS A 63 43.66 -21.96 -22.83
C LYS A 63 44.31 -20.59 -22.79
N GLY A 64 43.58 -19.59 -22.28
CA GLY A 64 44.06 -18.23 -22.05
C GLY A 64 44.28 -17.95 -20.55
N ASP A 65 45.49 -17.48 -20.24
CA ASP A 65 46.07 -17.39 -18.89
C ASP A 65 45.31 -16.53 -17.85
N THR A 66 45.69 -16.81 -16.60
CA THR A 66 45.37 -16.09 -15.36
C THR A 66 45.49 -14.56 -15.43
N ASN A 67 44.60 -13.87 -14.71
CA ASN A 67 44.99 -12.71 -13.89
C ASN A 67 43.96 -12.46 -12.78
N ASP A 68 44.31 -12.86 -11.57
CA ASP A 68 43.64 -12.44 -10.34
C ASP A 68 43.85 -10.94 -10.10
N LYS A 69 42.75 -10.19 -10.02
CA LYS A 69 42.69 -8.90 -9.36
C LYS A 69 41.42 -8.81 -8.54
N GLY A 70 41.51 -9.25 -7.29
CA GLY A 70 40.49 -8.96 -6.28
C GLY A 70 40.23 -7.45 -6.17
N GLU A 71 39.04 -7.02 -6.61
CA GLU A 71 38.52 -5.69 -6.31
C GLU A 71 38.08 -5.65 -4.84
N THR A 72 38.99 -5.20 -3.97
CA THR A 72 38.64 -4.66 -2.65
C THR A 72 37.86 -3.35 -2.84
N GLY A 73 36.57 -3.46 -3.15
CA GLY A 73 35.67 -2.35 -3.40
C GLY A 73 34.79 -2.01 -2.19
N ASP A 74 35.12 -0.90 -1.52
CA ASP A 74 34.28 -0.17 -0.55
C ASP A 74 33.42 -1.01 0.41
N ASN A 75 33.92 -1.21 1.63
CA ASN A 75 33.06 -1.46 2.79
C ASN A 75 32.31 -0.16 3.20
N LYS A 76 31.54 0.39 2.26
CA LYS A 76 30.55 1.44 2.54
C LYS A 76 29.49 0.81 3.42
N GLU A 77 29.51 1.20 4.69
CA GLU A 77 28.42 0.97 5.64
C GLU A 77 27.09 1.36 4.97
N LYS A 78 26.33 0.34 4.56
CA LYS A 78 25.10 0.48 3.79
C LYS A 78 24.03 0.96 4.75
N SER A 79 23.56 2.18 4.55
CA SER A 79 22.40 2.69 5.28
C SER A 79 21.19 1.79 5.01
N VAL A 80 20.38 1.57 6.04
CA VAL A 80 19.21 0.69 5.99
C VAL A 80 17.93 1.50 6.07
N SER A 81 16.91 1.10 5.31
CA SER A 81 15.59 1.72 5.28
C SER A 81 14.93 1.65 6.66
N PRO A 82 14.38 2.75 7.22
CA PRO A 82 13.61 2.72 8.46
C PRO A 82 12.33 1.88 8.36
N LEU A 83 11.83 1.61 7.15
CA LEU A 83 10.57 0.90 6.92
C LEU A 83 10.73 -0.61 6.67
N SER A 84 11.94 -1.07 6.31
CA SER A 84 12.18 -2.47 5.92
C SER A 84 13.52 -3.05 6.40
N GLY A 85 14.43 -2.24 6.94
CA GLY A 85 15.78 -2.68 7.32
C GLY A 85 16.67 -3.13 6.15
N LEU A 86 16.21 -2.97 4.91
CA LEU A 86 16.95 -3.29 3.68
C LEU A 86 17.89 -2.14 3.28
N PRO A 87 18.99 -2.40 2.54
CA PRO A 87 19.89 -1.34 2.07
C PRO A 87 19.17 -0.27 1.23
N ILE A 88 19.47 1.00 1.51
CA ILE A 88 18.93 2.17 0.81
C ILE A 88 20.03 3.20 0.51
N ASP A 89 19.79 4.09 -0.46
CA ASP A 89 20.62 5.27 -0.68
C ASP A 89 20.61 6.20 0.56
N LYS A 90 21.78 6.72 0.92
CA LYS A 90 21.96 7.68 2.03
C LYS A 90 21.14 8.95 1.81
N ASP A 91 20.94 9.35 0.55
CA ASP A 91 20.16 10.54 0.22
C ASP A 91 18.65 10.34 0.44
N GLU A 92 18.11 9.11 0.36
CA GLU A 92 16.68 8.83 0.64
C GLU A 92 16.44 8.44 2.11
N LEU A 93 17.49 8.13 2.90
CA LEU A 93 17.38 7.72 4.31
C LEU A 93 16.65 8.74 5.21
N LYS A 94 16.93 10.03 5.01
CA LYS A 94 16.32 11.11 5.81
C LYS A 94 15.00 11.62 5.26
N LYS A 95 14.58 11.18 4.07
CA LYS A 95 13.38 11.70 3.42
C LYS A 95 12.14 11.11 4.07
N ARG A 96 11.09 11.92 4.23
CA ARG A 96 9.79 11.40 4.69
C ARG A 96 9.28 10.34 3.72
N ALA A 97 8.73 9.26 4.27
CA ALA A 97 8.07 8.25 3.47
C ALA A 97 6.87 8.83 2.72
N VAL A 98 6.38 8.11 1.70
CA VAL A 98 5.14 8.47 1.02
C VAL A 98 4.16 7.30 1.03
N ALA A 99 2.97 7.57 1.57
CA ALA A 99 1.86 6.64 1.64
C ALA A 99 0.91 6.86 0.44
N VAL A 100 0.94 5.96 -0.53
CA VAL A 100 0.14 6.05 -1.76
C VAL A 100 -1.09 5.14 -1.68
N MET A 101 -2.28 5.69 -1.84
CA MET A 101 -3.53 4.93 -1.93
C MET A 101 -3.66 4.20 -3.27
N ILE A 102 -3.80 2.87 -3.22
CA ILE A 102 -3.84 1.99 -4.40
C ILE A 102 -5.20 1.29 -4.53
N ASN A 103 -5.73 1.25 -5.75
CA ASN A 103 -6.96 0.55 -6.09
C ASN A 103 -6.75 -0.97 -6.09
N ASN A 104 -7.57 -1.71 -5.35
CA ASN A 104 -7.53 -3.19 -5.30
C ASN A 104 -8.80 -3.86 -5.82
N HIS A 105 -9.61 -3.17 -6.62
CA HIS A 105 -10.68 -3.84 -7.35
C HIS A 105 -10.11 -4.81 -8.40
N LYS A 106 -10.77 -5.95 -8.70
CA LYS A 106 -10.27 -6.95 -9.66
C LYS A 106 -10.04 -6.38 -11.08
N LYS A 107 -10.76 -5.33 -11.49
CA LYS A 107 -10.49 -4.63 -12.77
C LYS A 107 -9.22 -3.76 -12.74
N ALA A 108 -8.74 -3.38 -11.56
CA ALA A 108 -7.53 -2.57 -11.36
C ALA A 108 -6.24 -3.41 -11.23
N THR A 109 -6.33 -4.74 -11.09
CA THR A 109 -5.16 -5.63 -11.10
C THR A 109 -4.68 -5.93 -12.53
N PRO A 110 -3.43 -6.36 -12.75
CA PRO A 110 -2.30 -6.18 -11.82
C PRO A 110 -1.97 -4.69 -11.65
N GLN A 111 -1.62 -4.28 -10.43
CA GLN A 111 -1.16 -2.91 -10.16
C GLN A 111 0.30 -2.73 -10.57
N SER A 112 0.69 -1.49 -10.87
CA SER A 112 2.06 -1.10 -11.18
C SER A 112 2.79 -0.59 -9.95
N GLY A 113 4.07 -0.96 -9.82
CA GLY A 113 5.05 -0.36 -8.91
C GLY A 113 4.90 -0.71 -7.43
N ILE A 114 3.85 -1.42 -7.03
CA ILE A 114 3.62 -1.79 -5.62
C ILE A 114 4.64 -2.80 -5.09
N SER A 115 5.33 -3.54 -5.97
CA SER A 115 6.49 -4.36 -5.60
C SER A 115 7.69 -3.55 -5.08
N LYS A 116 7.68 -2.23 -5.26
CA LYS A 116 8.71 -1.31 -4.74
C LYS A 116 8.40 -0.73 -3.35
N ALA A 117 7.20 -0.96 -2.83
CA ALA A 117 6.84 -0.51 -1.49
C ALA A 117 7.62 -1.27 -0.40
N ASP A 118 7.96 -0.59 0.68
CA ASP A 118 8.54 -1.19 1.89
C ASP A 118 7.45 -1.87 2.73
N ILE A 119 6.31 -1.17 2.88
CA ILE A 119 5.15 -1.62 3.66
C ILE A 119 3.89 -1.49 2.79
N ILE A 120 2.98 -2.48 2.86
CA ILE A 120 1.65 -2.37 2.25
C ILE A 120 0.57 -2.70 3.28
N TYR A 121 -0.30 -1.73 3.54
CA TYR A 121 -1.52 -1.93 4.33
C TYR A 121 -2.67 -2.42 3.43
N GLU A 122 -3.43 -3.40 3.92
CA GLU A 122 -4.68 -3.88 3.32
C GLU A 122 -5.83 -3.68 4.29
N VAL A 123 -6.82 -2.88 3.89
CA VAL A 123 -7.88 -2.44 4.80
C VAL A 123 -9.25 -2.58 4.14
N PRO A 124 -10.28 -3.10 4.84
CA PRO A 124 -11.67 -3.06 4.40
C PRO A 124 -12.11 -1.64 4.04
N VAL A 125 -12.91 -1.51 2.99
CA VAL A 125 -13.51 -0.24 2.56
C VAL A 125 -15.03 -0.38 2.41
N GLU A 126 -15.64 0.00 1.29
CA GLU A 126 -17.08 -0.21 1.05
C GLU A 126 -17.40 -1.66 0.68
N GLY A 127 -18.55 -2.15 1.16
CA GLY A 127 -19.10 -3.45 0.77
C GLY A 127 -18.10 -4.59 0.97
N GLU A 128 -17.83 -5.32 -0.12
CA GLU A 128 -17.00 -6.54 -0.12
C GLU A 128 -15.53 -6.29 -0.47
N PHE A 129 -15.12 -5.03 -0.60
CA PHE A 129 -13.80 -4.66 -1.10
C PHE A 129 -12.83 -4.29 0.04
N VAL A 130 -11.54 -4.53 -0.25
CA VAL A 130 -10.41 -3.91 0.46
C VAL A 130 -9.75 -2.87 -0.44
N ARG A 131 -8.95 -1.99 0.17
CA ARG A 131 -8.06 -1.06 -0.53
C ARG A 131 -6.66 -1.20 0.04
N LEU A 132 -5.67 -0.95 -0.82
CA LEU A 132 -4.28 -1.00 -0.44
C LEU A 132 -3.75 0.41 -0.21
N MET A 133 -2.79 0.55 0.69
CA MET A 133 -1.95 1.74 0.81
C MET A 133 -0.50 1.29 0.87
N ALA A 134 0.29 1.74 -0.09
CA ALA A 134 1.68 1.36 -0.26
C ALA A 134 2.58 2.49 0.28
N ILE A 135 3.44 2.17 1.25
CA ILE A 135 4.42 3.08 1.82
C ILE A 135 5.77 2.87 1.10
N PHE A 136 6.36 3.97 0.65
CA PHE A 136 7.67 3.98 -0.03
C PHE A 136 8.63 4.89 0.74
N GLN A 137 9.78 4.35 1.14
CA GLN A 137 10.92 5.18 1.55
C GLN A 137 11.63 5.73 0.31
N ASP A 138 11.99 4.87 -0.64
CA ASP A 138 12.53 5.27 -1.94
C ASP A 138 11.41 5.44 -2.99
N LEU A 139 11.31 6.66 -3.50
CA LEU A 139 10.38 7.04 -4.57
C LEU A 139 10.99 6.91 -5.99
N ASN A 140 12.02 6.09 -6.19
CA ASN A 140 12.53 5.72 -7.51
C ASN A 140 11.62 4.69 -8.21
N VAL A 141 10.38 5.10 -8.52
CA VAL A 141 9.34 4.25 -9.10
C VAL A 141 8.65 4.98 -10.28
N ASP A 142 8.78 4.41 -11.48
CA ASP A 142 8.33 5.05 -12.73
C ASP A 142 6.80 5.09 -12.91
N LYS A 143 6.07 4.12 -12.35
CA LYS A 143 4.62 4.04 -12.44
C LYS A 143 4.05 3.40 -11.17
N ILE A 144 3.06 4.06 -10.58
CA ILE A 144 2.38 3.64 -9.36
C ILE A 144 0.88 3.73 -9.59
N GLY A 145 0.16 2.62 -9.39
CA GLY A 145 -1.30 2.63 -9.40
C GLY A 145 -1.98 1.37 -9.97
N PRO A 146 -3.30 1.41 -10.22
CA PRO A 146 -4.10 2.63 -10.24
C PRO A 146 -4.26 3.27 -8.85
N ILE A 147 -4.05 4.58 -8.73
CA ILE A 147 -4.24 5.29 -7.46
C ILE A 147 -5.72 5.49 -7.15
N ARG A 148 -6.09 5.52 -5.86
CA ARG A 148 -7.50 5.59 -5.44
C ARG A 148 -7.72 6.47 -4.21
N SER A 149 -8.96 6.54 -3.77
CA SER A 149 -9.42 7.54 -2.81
C SER A 149 -9.11 7.19 -1.37
N ALA A 150 -8.89 8.24 -0.58
CA ALA A 150 -8.70 8.16 0.86
C ALA A 150 -9.94 7.68 1.62
N ARG A 151 -9.71 7.16 2.83
CA ARG A 151 -10.62 7.23 3.99
C ARG A 151 -9.89 7.89 5.15
N HIS A 152 -10.66 8.36 6.12
CA HIS A 152 -10.17 9.00 7.34
C HIS A 152 -9.18 8.09 8.09
N TYR A 153 -9.52 6.82 8.33
CA TYR A 153 -8.64 5.86 9.03
C TYR A 153 -7.34 5.51 8.31
N PHE A 154 -7.18 5.80 7.01
CA PHE A 154 -5.89 5.60 6.33
C PHE A 154 -4.85 6.67 6.71
N MET A 155 -5.27 7.78 7.30
CA MET A 155 -4.37 8.87 7.72
C MET A 155 -3.55 8.45 8.93
N ASP A 156 -4.18 7.71 9.86
CA ASP A 156 -3.51 7.10 11.01
C ASP A 156 -2.34 6.20 10.60
N TYR A 157 -2.53 5.39 9.56
CA TYR A 157 -1.47 4.55 8.98
C TYR A 157 -0.41 5.35 8.19
N ALA A 158 -0.75 6.53 7.68
CA ALA A 158 0.25 7.45 7.13
C ALA A 158 1.07 8.09 8.26
N PHE A 159 0.43 8.51 9.36
CA PHE A 159 1.08 9.01 10.57
C PHE A 159 2.00 7.96 11.23
N ASP A 160 1.60 6.68 11.26
CA ASP A 160 2.44 5.56 11.72
C ASP A 160 3.80 5.47 11.00
N ASN A 161 3.92 6.05 9.81
CA ASN A 161 5.11 5.99 8.97
C ASN A 161 5.73 7.38 8.71
N ASP A 162 5.31 8.41 9.44
CA ASP A 162 5.60 9.84 9.19
C ASP A 162 5.43 10.25 7.69
N ALA A 163 4.46 9.63 7.03
CA ALA A 163 4.39 9.60 5.58
C ALA A 163 3.48 10.69 5.00
N ILE A 164 3.92 11.28 3.88
CA ILE A 164 3.05 12.18 3.09
C ILE A 164 2.02 11.34 2.35
N TYR A 165 0.75 11.74 2.48
CA TYR A 165 -0.39 10.94 2.07
C TYR A 165 -0.90 11.30 0.68
N VAL A 166 -0.65 10.43 -0.30
CA VAL A 166 -0.99 10.63 -1.72
C VAL A 166 -2.22 9.80 -2.09
N HIS A 167 -3.25 10.46 -2.59
CA HIS A 167 -4.52 9.81 -2.94
C HIS A 167 -5.18 10.42 -4.18
N PHE A 168 -6.29 9.82 -4.63
CA PHE A 168 -7.08 10.29 -5.77
C PHE A 168 -8.57 10.35 -5.40
N GLY A 169 -9.00 11.52 -4.93
CA GLY A 169 -10.26 11.76 -4.24
C GLY A 169 -10.26 11.26 -2.81
N HIS A 170 -11.35 11.50 -2.09
CA HIS A 170 -11.52 11.13 -0.69
C HIS A 170 -13.02 10.95 -0.36
N SER A 171 -13.35 10.37 0.79
CA SER A 171 -14.73 10.43 1.33
C SER A 171 -14.99 11.75 2.05
N ASP A 172 -16.25 12.01 2.38
CA ASP A 172 -16.67 13.21 3.12
C ASP A 172 -15.96 13.26 4.49
N GLN A 173 -15.96 12.15 5.24
CA GLN A 173 -15.24 11.98 6.52
C GLN A 173 -13.72 12.15 6.39
N ALA A 174 -13.15 11.81 5.23
CA ALA A 174 -11.74 12.05 4.97
C ALA A 174 -11.43 13.53 4.69
N THR A 175 -12.40 14.30 4.18
CA THR A 175 -12.28 15.76 4.09
C THR A 175 -12.15 16.39 5.49
N GLU A 176 -13.01 15.94 6.41
CA GLU A 176 -13.04 16.38 7.80
C GLU A 176 -11.73 16.01 8.49
N ALA A 177 -11.33 14.74 8.45
CA ALA A 177 -10.10 14.26 9.07
C ALA A 177 -8.81 14.91 8.50
N ILE A 178 -8.75 15.21 7.18
CA ILE A 178 -7.59 15.95 6.61
C ILE A 178 -7.46 17.33 7.24
N ALA A 179 -8.57 18.03 7.45
CA ALA A 179 -8.58 19.37 8.03
C ALA A 179 -8.35 19.35 9.55
N ASP A 180 -9.03 18.46 10.27
CA ASP A 180 -8.99 18.40 11.74
C ASP A 180 -7.66 17.85 12.27
N LEU A 181 -7.03 16.93 11.54
CA LEU A 181 -5.73 16.35 11.91
C LEU A 181 -4.54 17.03 11.22
N ASP A 182 -4.76 18.05 10.38
CA ASP A 182 -3.70 18.71 9.59
C ASP A 182 -2.81 17.70 8.85
N VAL A 183 -3.44 16.85 8.03
CA VAL A 183 -2.76 15.73 7.37
C VAL A 183 -1.91 16.24 6.19
N PRO A 184 -0.60 15.93 6.12
CA PRO A 184 0.24 16.29 4.98
C PRO A 184 -0.15 15.45 3.76
N SER A 185 -1.12 15.94 2.98
CA SER A 185 -1.84 15.16 1.96
C SER A 185 -1.90 15.83 0.60
N ILE A 186 -1.86 15.02 -0.45
CA ILE A 186 -1.85 15.46 -1.85
C ILE A 186 -2.91 14.69 -2.64
N ASP A 187 -4.04 15.34 -2.89
CA ASP A 187 -5.11 14.79 -3.72
C ASP A 187 -4.86 15.02 -5.21
N GLY A 188 -4.74 13.94 -5.97
CA GLY A 188 -4.64 13.95 -7.43
C GLY A 188 -5.89 14.39 -8.19
N ILE A 189 -7.06 14.51 -7.54
CA ILE A 189 -8.25 15.16 -8.13
C ILE A 189 -8.19 16.69 -8.00
N ASN A 190 -7.41 17.22 -7.04
CA ASN A 190 -7.31 18.67 -6.86
C ASN A 190 -6.68 19.32 -8.10
N PRO A 191 -7.32 20.31 -8.76
CA PRO A 191 -6.77 20.96 -9.95
C PRO A 191 -5.37 21.59 -9.76
N LYS A 192 -4.97 21.88 -8.52
CA LYS A 192 -3.60 22.31 -8.17
C LYS A 192 -2.56 21.23 -8.48
N TYR A 193 -2.91 19.95 -8.32
CA TYR A 193 -2.00 18.81 -8.38
C TYR A 193 -2.27 17.87 -9.55
N GLU A 194 -3.50 17.75 -10.06
CA GLU A 194 -3.91 16.72 -11.05
C GLU A 194 -2.92 16.59 -12.22
N ALA A 195 -2.64 17.69 -12.93
CA ALA A 195 -1.79 17.69 -14.11
C ALA A 195 -0.32 17.39 -13.83
N ILE A 196 0.20 17.79 -12.66
CA ILE A 196 1.60 17.56 -12.28
C ILE A 196 1.81 16.18 -11.66
N MET A 197 0.90 15.75 -10.78
CA MET A 197 1.02 14.52 -9.99
C MET A 197 0.52 13.28 -10.74
N THR A 198 -0.49 13.42 -11.60
CA THR A 198 -1.21 12.25 -12.13
C THR A 198 -1.21 12.18 -13.66
N TRP A 199 -1.73 11.08 -14.18
CA TRP A 199 -2.27 10.97 -15.54
C TRP A 199 -3.36 9.88 -15.59
N ARG A 200 -4.07 9.78 -16.72
CA ARG A 200 -4.94 8.65 -17.02
C ARG A 200 -4.27 7.70 -18.01
N ASP A 201 -4.14 6.43 -17.62
CA ASP A 201 -3.69 5.37 -18.51
C ASP A 201 -4.80 5.07 -19.53
N LYS A 202 -4.51 5.32 -20.81
CA LYS A 202 -5.50 5.27 -21.90
C LYS A 202 -6.02 3.86 -22.14
N GLU A 203 -5.18 2.84 -21.99
CA GLU A 203 -5.59 1.46 -22.24
C GLU A 203 -6.44 0.94 -21.07
N ARG A 204 -6.06 1.21 -19.82
CA ARG A 204 -6.93 0.91 -18.68
C ARG A 204 -8.23 1.71 -18.67
N GLN A 205 -8.24 2.95 -19.17
CA GLN A 205 -9.50 3.69 -19.33
C GLN A 205 -10.47 2.98 -20.30
N LYS A 206 -9.97 2.35 -21.36
CA LYS A 206 -10.77 1.55 -22.30
C LYS A 206 -11.16 0.18 -21.74
N SER A 207 -10.21 -0.56 -21.16
CA SER A 207 -10.40 -1.97 -20.79
C SER A 207 -10.97 -2.19 -19.39
N SER A 208 -10.64 -1.32 -18.43
CA SER A 208 -11.00 -1.45 -17.03
C SER A 208 -12.08 -0.44 -16.60
N GLY A 209 -12.00 0.80 -17.08
CA GLY A 209 -12.87 1.91 -16.71
C GLY A 209 -12.11 3.14 -16.20
N LEU A 210 -12.77 4.30 -16.17
CA LEU A 210 -12.15 5.57 -15.73
C LEU A 210 -11.74 5.52 -14.26
N GLU A 211 -12.53 4.88 -13.41
CA GLU A 211 -12.28 4.65 -11.99
C GLU A 211 -11.07 3.74 -11.70
N HIS A 212 -10.53 3.07 -12.73
CA HIS A 212 -9.40 2.14 -12.67
C HIS A 212 -8.18 2.60 -13.49
N SER A 213 -8.13 3.88 -13.91
CA SER A 213 -7.10 4.38 -14.83
C SER A 213 -6.23 5.55 -14.32
N ALA A 214 -6.42 6.03 -13.08
CA ALA A 214 -5.56 7.09 -12.52
C ALA A 214 -4.20 6.51 -12.11
N TYR A 215 -3.10 7.16 -12.51
CA TYR A 215 -1.73 6.75 -12.17
C TYR A 215 -0.90 7.93 -11.69
N THR A 216 0.17 7.63 -10.95
CA THR A 216 1.23 8.56 -10.58
C THR A 216 2.60 7.89 -10.74
N SER A 217 3.68 8.60 -10.41
CA SER A 217 5.06 8.11 -10.37
C SER A 217 5.81 8.86 -9.29
N GLY A 218 6.90 8.30 -8.76
CA GLY A 218 7.65 8.98 -7.71
C GLY A 218 8.22 10.34 -8.15
N LYS A 219 8.61 10.49 -9.43
CA LYS A 219 8.95 11.80 -10.02
C LYS A 219 7.79 12.81 -9.96
N LYS A 220 6.57 12.36 -10.26
CA LYS A 220 5.36 13.22 -10.24
C LYS A 220 4.90 13.53 -8.82
N ILE A 221 5.06 12.59 -7.88
CA ILE A 221 4.87 12.81 -6.43
C ILE A 221 5.87 13.86 -5.92
N LYS A 222 7.18 13.68 -6.14
CA LYS A 222 8.23 14.63 -5.73
C LYS A 222 7.97 16.04 -6.29
N ALA A 223 7.42 16.16 -7.51
CA ALA A 223 6.98 17.45 -8.08
C ALA A 223 5.77 18.07 -7.35
N ALA A 224 4.75 17.27 -7.01
CA ALA A 224 3.56 17.74 -6.30
C ALA A 224 3.85 18.09 -4.84
N TRP A 225 4.68 17.30 -4.15
CA TRP A 225 5.23 17.56 -2.82
C TRP A 225 5.92 18.93 -2.75
N LYS A 226 6.82 19.22 -3.70
CA LYS A 226 7.49 20.52 -3.80
C LYS A 226 6.50 21.70 -3.99
N LEU A 227 5.37 21.49 -4.68
CA LEU A 227 4.31 22.51 -4.81
C LEU A 227 3.38 22.59 -3.58
N ALA A 228 3.24 21.50 -2.83
CA ALA A 228 2.54 21.48 -1.55
C ALA A 228 3.32 22.23 -0.45
N LYS A 229 4.66 22.23 -0.54
CA LYS A 229 5.60 22.79 0.45
C LYS A 229 5.59 22.07 1.80
N TYR A 230 5.25 20.78 1.81
CA TYR A 230 5.52 19.92 2.97
C TYR A 230 7.02 19.73 3.14
N GLU A 231 7.47 19.53 4.39
CA GLU A 231 8.84 19.18 4.70
C GLU A 231 9.26 17.92 3.94
N VAL A 232 10.53 17.89 3.53
CA VAL A 232 11.07 16.83 2.68
C VAL A 232 11.79 15.75 3.49
N GLU A 233 12.35 16.14 4.62
CA GLU A 233 13.07 15.28 5.56
C GLU A 233 12.24 15.06 6.82
N ASN A 234 12.47 13.93 7.50
CA ASN A 234 11.90 13.67 8.82
C ASN A 234 12.55 14.61 9.88
N ASP A 235 11.87 14.79 11.01
CA ASP A 235 12.41 15.53 12.16
C ASP A 235 13.64 14.83 12.78
N GLU A 236 14.48 15.59 13.51
CA GLU A 236 15.71 15.05 14.13
C GLU A 236 15.45 13.95 15.19
N ASP A 237 14.26 13.92 15.79
CA ASP A 237 13.83 12.92 16.78
C ASP A 237 12.92 11.82 16.20
N TYR A 238 12.78 11.76 14.87
CA TYR A 238 12.02 10.73 14.16
C TYR A 238 12.41 9.30 14.59
N LYS A 239 11.39 8.47 14.79
CA LYS A 239 11.53 7.06 15.13
C LYS A 239 10.76 6.23 14.10
N PRO A 240 11.34 5.12 13.61
CA PRO A 240 10.59 4.16 12.82
C PRO A 240 9.67 3.34 13.73
N MET A 241 8.41 3.16 13.29
CA MET A 241 7.44 2.24 13.89
C MET A 241 8.01 0.82 14.10
N PHE A 242 8.88 0.35 13.20
CA PHE A 242 9.47 -0.98 13.28
C PHE A 242 10.95 -0.97 13.67
N LYS A 243 11.31 -1.96 14.50
CA LYS A 243 12.69 -2.36 14.79
C LYS A 243 12.98 -3.62 14.00
N PHE A 244 14.17 -3.72 13.41
CA PHE A 244 14.59 -4.88 12.63
C PHE A 244 15.72 -5.61 13.34
N SER A 245 15.68 -6.94 13.31
CA SER A 245 16.75 -7.80 13.83
C SER A 245 17.96 -7.77 12.91
N ASP A 246 19.17 -7.79 13.47
CA ASP A 246 20.40 -7.86 12.68
C ASP A 246 20.67 -9.27 12.13
N GLU A 247 20.26 -10.30 12.88
CA GLU A 247 20.24 -11.70 12.48
C GLU A 247 18.81 -12.14 12.16
N ILE A 248 18.64 -13.28 11.49
CA ILE A 248 17.30 -13.87 11.29
C ILE A 248 16.73 -14.26 12.66
N LEU A 249 15.49 -13.84 12.93
CA LEU A 249 14.79 -14.14 14.18
C LEU A 249 14.72 -15.66 14.41
N ASN A 250 15.10 -16.13 15.60
CA ASN A 250 14.79 -17.50 16.01
C ASN A 250 13.28 -17.63 16.25
N THR A 251 12.65 -18.49 15.46
CA THR A 251 11.21 -18.77 15.47
C THR A 251 10.92 -20.25 15.74
N ASP A 252 11.85 -21.00 16.35
CA ASP A 252 11.71 -22.44 16.60
C ASP A 252 10.50 -22.75 17.51
N ASP A 253 10.35 -21.99 18.60
CA ASP A 253 9.26 -22.10 19.58
C ASP A 253 7.91 -21.54 19.07
N TRP A 254 7.87 -20.98 17.85
CA TRP A 254 6.65 -20.40 17.28
C TRP A 254 5.79 -21.46 16.58
N GLY A 255 4.49 -21.19 16.45
CA GLY A 255 3.57 -22.08 15.75
C GLY A 255 3.92 -22.18 14.26
N LEU A 256 3.79 -23.37 13.67
CA LEU A 256 3.91 -23.54 12.22
C LEU A 256 2.74 -22.85 11.52
N CYS A 257 3.04 -22.05 10.48
CA CYS A 257 2.03 -21.45 9.61
C CYS A 257 2.68 -21.14 8.26
N THR A 258 2.64 -22.15 7.38
CA THR A 258 3.17 -22.06 6.02
C THR A 258 2.17 -21.39 5.09
N LYS A 259 0.89 -21.34 5.47
CA LYS A 259 -0.14 -20.67 4.68
C LYS A 259 -1.20 -20.03 5.57
N ILE A 260 -1.65 -18.84 5.17
CA ILE A 260 -2.73 -18.12 5.85
C ILE A 260 -3.68 -17.49 4.84
N THR A 261 -4.98 -17.74 5.02
CA THR A 261 -6.06 -17.20 4.18
C THR A 261 -6.94 -16.26 5.01
N ILE A 262 -7.07 -15.03 4.52
CA ILE A 262 -7.89 -13.97 5.11
C ILE A 262 -9.15 -13.80 4.24
N PRO A 263 -10.32 -14.33 4.68
CA PRO A 263 -11.57 -14.27 3.92
C PRO A 263 -12.32 -12.98 4.22
N TYR A 264 -11.81 -11.84 3.74
CA TYR A 264 -12.45 -10.53 3.88
C TYR A 264 -13.92 -10.50 3.44
N SER A 265 -14.23 -11.24 2.36
CA SER A 265 -15.58 -11.43 1.84
C SER A 265 -15.65 -12.66 0.94
N TYR A 266 -16.82 -12.92 0.34
CA TYR A 266 -16.93 -13.90 -0.75
C TYR A 266 -16.16 -13.47 -2.01
N TYR A 267 -15.96 -12.16 -2.22
CA TYR A 267 -15.30 -11.57 -3.38
C TYR A 267 -13.79 -11.39 -3.17
N GLN A 268 -13.40 -10.93 -1.99
CA GLN A 268 -12.02 -10.68 -1.59
C GLN A 268 -11.55 -11.78 -0.62
N LYS A 269 -10.62 -12.58 -1.11
CA LYS A 269 -9.78 -13.46 -0.29
C LYS A 269 -8.33 -13.12 -0.58
N SER A 270 -7.56 -12.98 0.48
CA SER A 270 -6.14 -12.67 0.41
C SER A 270 -5.39 -13.83 1.07
N VAL A 271 -4.42 -14.40 0.35
CA VAL A 271 -3.68 -15.59 0.79
C VAL A 271 -2.20 -15.30 0.76
N PHE A 272 -1.50 -15.78 1.78
CA PHE A 272 -0.04 -15.75 1.89
C PHE A 272 0.44 -17.18 2.02
N GLU A 273 1.34 -17.62 1.15
CA GLU A 273 1.94 -18.95 1.18
C GLU A 273 3.47 -18.80 1.27
N TYR A 274 4.07 -19.40 2.30
CA TYR A 274 5.51 -19.33 2.56
C TYR A 274 6.30 -20.06 1.47
N ASN A 275 7.46 -19.52 1.13
CA ASN A 275 8.35 -20.05 0.12
C ASN A 275 9.76 -20.17 0.70
N GLU A 276 10.12 -21.39 1.11
CA GLU A 276 11.43 -21.73 1.70
C GLU A 276 12.63 -21.35 0.82
N SER A 277 12.47 -21.28 -0.52
CA SER A 277 13.57 -20.90 -1.42
C SER A 277 13.87 -19.40 -1.47
N SER A 278 13.01 -18.55 -0.89
CA SER A 278 13.18 -17.08 -0.86
C SER A 278 12.98 -16.47 0.52
N ASP A 279 12.67 -17.29 1.54
CA ASP A 279 12.33 -16.88 2.91
C ASP A 279 11.25 -15.77 3.00
N THR A 280 10.24 -15.88 2.13
CA THR A 280 9.12 -14.93 2.05
C THR A 280 7.77 -15.60 1.87
N TYR A 281 6.70 -14.85 2.11
CA TYR A 281 5.33 -15.20 1.78
C TYR A 281 4.92 -14.66 0.42
N LYS A 282 4.64 -15.56 -0.52
CA LYS A 282 4.01 -15.27 -1.81
C LYS A 282 2.55 -14.88 -1.62
N ARG A 283 2.15 -13.74 -2.18
CA ARG A 283 0.78 -13.22 -2.04
C ARG A 283 -0.12 -13.61 -3.20
N PHE A 284 -1.35 -14.00 -2.90
CA PHE A 284 -2.41 -14.30 -3.86
C PHE A 284 -3.69 -13.51 -3.52
N GLN A 285 -4.46 -13.17 -4.54
CA GLN A 285 -5.81 -12.62 -4.39
C GLN A 285 -6.69 -12.93 -5.60
N PHE A 286 -8.01 -12.90 -5.43
CA PHE A 286 -8.97 -13.26 -6.50
C PHE A 286 -8.74 -14.65 -7.12
N ALA A 287 -8.19 -15.58 -6.31
CA ALA A 287 -7.74 -16.93 -6.71
C ALA A 287 -6.61 -16.95 -7.76
N ALA A 288 -5.76 -15.92 -7.80
CA ALA A 288 -4.58 -15.85 -8.66
C ALA A 288 -3.37 -15.24 -7.91
N PRO A 289 -2.13 -15.48 -8.39
CA PRO A 289 -0.95 -14.75 -7.92
C PRO A 289 -1.15 -13.24 -7.97
N HIS A 290 -0.74 -12.52 -6.91
CA HIS A 290 -0.75 -11.07 -6.94
C HIS A 290 0.50 -10.57 -7.65
N ILE A 291 0.36 -10.23 -8.94
CA ILE A 291 1.44 -9.76 -9.80
C ILE A 291 1.57 -8.23 -9.78
N ASP A 292 2.79 -7.71 -9.78
CA ASP A 292 3.09 -6.32 -10.18
C ASP A 292 3.25 -6.24 -11.70
N ALA A 293 2.43 -5.40 -12.33
CA ALA A 293 2.35 -5.22 -13.78
C ALA A 293 3.66 -4.81 -14.44
N ASP A 294 4.52 -4.06 -13.72
CA ASP A 294 5.72 -3.47 -14.30
C ASP A 294 6.92 -4.42 -14.24
N THR A 295 6.89 -5.40 -13.33
CA THR A 295 7.96 -6.41 -13.17
C THR A 295 7.57 -7.80 -13.68
N GLY A 296 6.26 -8.07 -13.82
CA GLY A 296 5.73 -9.41 -14.12
C GLY A 296 5.88 -10.42 -12.97
N LYS A 297 6.43 -10.01 -11.82
CA LYS A 297 6.70 -10.90 -10.68
C LYS A 297 5.55 -10.89 -9.68
N GLN A 298 5.38 -12.03 -8.99
CA GLN A 298 4.49 -12.13 -7.84
C GLN A 298 5.04 -11.31 -6.67
N LEU A 299 4.15 -10.72 -5.88
CA LEU A 299 4.52 -10.02 -4.65
C LEU A 299 4.91 -11.02 -3.55
N GLU A 300 6.01 -10.73 -2.89
CA GLU A 300 6.64 -11.52 -1.84
C GLU A 300 7.01 -10.61 -0.67
N PHE A 301 6.74 -11.07 0.57
CA PHE A 301 6.94 -10.30 1.80
C PHE A 301 7.60 -11.17 2.87
N THR A 302 8.63 -10.64 3.54
CA THR A 302 9.33 -11.33 4.64
C THR A 302 8.49 -11.35 5.91
N ASN A 303 7.68 -10.31 6.09
CA ASN A 303 6.86 -10.08 7.27
C ASN A 303 5.38 -9.94 6.86
N VAL A 304 4.48 -10.63 7.56
CA VAL A 304 3.03 -10.38 7.47
C VAL A 304 2.49 -10.14 8.86
N ILE A 305 1.85 -8.99 9.06
CA ILE A 305 1.10 -8.66 10.27
C ILE A 305 -0.39 -8.71 9.94
N ILE A 306 -1.18 -9.30 10.82
CA ILE A 306 -2.64 -9.31 10.75
C ILE A 306 -3.16 -8.62 12.00
N GLN A 307 -3.67 -7.40 11.86
CA GLN A 307 -4.16 -6.57 12.95
C GLN A 307 -5.67 -6.72 13.10
N TYR A 308 -6.15 -7.22 14.23
CA TYR A 308 -7.59 -7.25 14.51
C TYR A 308 -8.03 -5.88 15.03
N SER A 309 -8.93 -5.23 14.30
CA SER A 309 -9.50 -3.95 14.67
C SER A 309 -11.03 -3.99 14.55
N LYS A 310 -11.70 -3.20 15.38
CA LYS A 310 -13.16 -3.09 15.34
C LYS A 310 -13.58 -2.37 14.06
N VAL A 311 -14.40 -3.04 13.26
CA VAL A 311 -14.96 -2.50 12.01
C VAL A 311 -16.46 -2.26 12.19
N SER A 312 -16.95 -1.09 11.79
CA SER A 312 -18.36 -0.73 11.94
C SER A 312 -18.89 0.04 10.71
N PRO A 313 -20.20 0.01 10.42
CA PRO A 313 -20.77 0.87 9.39
C PRO A 313 -20.76 2.34 9.81
N ILE A 314 -20.52 3.26 8.88
CA ILE A 314 -20.68 4.68 9.16
C ILE A 314 -22.17 5.03 9.23
N LYS A 315 -22.60 5.67 10.32
CA LYS A 315 -23.99 6.08 10.52
C LYS A 315 -24.44 7.04 9.41
N ASN A 316 -25.60 6.75 8.81
CA ASN A 316 -26.21 7.50 7.71
C ASN A 316 -25.40 7.51 6.38
N ASP A 317 -24.37 6.66 6.23
CA ASP A 317 -23.66 6.53 4.94
C ASP A 317 -24.40 5.56 4.00
N SER A 318 -24.89 6.08 2.88
CA SER A 318 -25.60 5.29 1.86
C SER A 318 -24.67 4.57 0.87
N TYR A 319 -23.36 4.77 0.96
CA TYR A 319 -22.36 4.13 0.10
C TYR A 319 -21.80 2.84 0.71
N GLY A 320 -22.25 2.45 1.91
CA GLY A 320 -21.78 1.26 2.61
C GLY A 320 -20.32 1.39 3.10
N ARG A 321 -19.86 2.62 3.37
CA ARG A 321 -18.52 2.88 3.91
C ARG A 321 -18.43 2.37 5.36
N LYS A 322 -17.28 1.80 5.68
CA LYS A 322 -16.92 1.32 7.01
C LYS A 322 -16.06 2.35 7.75
N ASN A 323 -16.13 2.32 9.07
CA ASN A 323 -15.17 2.90 9.99
C ASN A 323 -14.25 1.78 10.50
N ILE A 324 -12.98 2.10 10.73
CA ILE A 324 -12.01 1.24 11.41
C ILE A 324 -11.62 1.95 12.70
N ASP A 325 -11.71 1.26 13.83
CA ASP A 325 -11.23 1.76 15.13
C ASP A 325 -9.71 1.65 15.15
N THR A 326 -9.03 2.79 14.97
CA THR A 326 -7.57 2.91 14.77
C THR A 326 -6.86 3.48 16.00
N VAL A 327 -7.54 4.30 16.80
CA VAL A 327 -7.07 4.80 18.10
C VAL A 327 -7.62 3.90 19.19
N SER A 328 -7.00 2.73 19.32
CA SER A 328 -7.46 1.66 20.20
C SER A 328 -6.29 0.71 20.51
N ASP A 329 -6.60 -0.41 21.15
CA ASP A 329 -5.69 -1.54 21.36
C ASP A 329 -6.37 -2.85 20.95
N GLY A 330 -5.57 -3.89 20.74
CA GLY A 330 -6.09 -5.20 20.44
C GLY A 330 -5.04 -6.25 20.10
N GLU A 331 -5.54 -7.43 19.73
CA GLU A 331 -4.72 -8.56 19.33
C GLU A 331 -4.30 -8.44 17.85
N ALA A 332 -3.18 -9.07 17.52
CA ALA A 332 -2.67 -9.20 16.18
C ALA A 332 -1.91 -10.54 16.02
N LEU A 333 -1.51 -10.88 14.80
CA LEU A 333 -0.65 -12.02 14.49
C LEU A 333 0.55 -11.53 13.69
N TYR A 334 1.73 -12.03 14.01
CA TYR A 334 2.94 -11.81 13.22
C TYR A 334 3.40 -13.12 12.59
N LEU A 335 3.69 -13.07 11.30
CA LEU A 335 4.22 -14.17 10.51
C LEU A 335 5.55 -13.77 9.86
N THR A 336 6.53 -14.65 9.99
CA THR A 336 7.83 -14.63 9.31
C THR A 336 8.40 -16.06 9.35
N ASN A 337 9.39 -16.41 8.52
CA ASN A 337 10.08 -17.71 8.54
C ASN A 337 9.16 -18.98 8.47
N GLY A 338 7.97 -18.90 7.86
CA GLY A 338 7.00 -20.01 7.84
C GLY A 338 6.31 -20.27 9.19
N LYS A 339 6.43 -19.32 10.12
CA LYS A 339 5.99 -19.40 11.52
C LYS A 339 4.97 -18.29 11.85
N ILE A 340 4.25 -18.46 12.96
CA ILE A 340 3.29 -17.49 13.48
C ILE A 340 3.35 -17.38 15.00
N ILE A 341 3.18 -16.15 15.51
CA ILE A 341 3.05 -15.86 16.94
C ILE A 341 1.93 -14.81 17.17
N PRO A 342 1.14 -14.92 18.26
CA PRO A 342 0.30 -13.82 18.72
C PRO A 342 1.14 -12.61 19.16
N ILE A 343 0.65 -11.44 18.86
CA ILE A 343 1.21 -10.13 19.23
C ILE A 343 0.05 -9.19 19.58
N LYS A 344 0.34 -8.03 20.16
CA LYS A 344 -0.63 -6.98 20.45
C LYS A 344 -0.28 -5.71 19.70
N TRP A 345 -1.27 -4.87 19.47
CA TRP A 345 -1.12 -3.53 18.92
C TRP A 345 -1.82 -2.50 19.81
N SER A 346 -1.31 -1.27 19.86
CA SER A 346 -2.01 -0.15 20.49
C SER A 346 -1.61 1.19 19.87
N LYS A 347 -2.54 2.15 19.84
CA LYS A 347 -2.30 3.52 19.34
C LYS A 347 -3.07 4.52 20.19
N SER A 348 -2.35 5.41 20.88
CA SER A 348 -2.92 6.30 21.90
C SER A 348 -3.73 7.49 21.36
N ASN A 349 -3.41 7.94 20.15
CA ASN A 349 -4.12 9.01 19.42
C ASN A 349 -3.75 8.95 17.92
N HIS A 350 -4.50 9.66 17.07
CA HIS A 350 -4.32 9.62 15.61
C HIS A 350 -2.89 9.90 15.12
N LYS A 351 -2.14 10.80 15.82
CA LYS A 351 -0.78 11.21 15.46
C LYS A 351 0.34 10.44 16.18
N ALA A 352 0.04 9.59 17.15
CA ALA A 352 1.03 8.68 17.70
C ALA A 352 1.25 7.51 16.74
N GLU A 353 2.47 6.99 16.66
CA GLU A 353 2.76 5.72 16.00
C GLU A 353 1.99 4.58 16.69
N VAL A 354 1.58 3.57 15.91
CA VAL A 354 1.10 2.29 16.45
C VAL A 354 2.25 1.49 17.04
N GLU A 355 2.10 1.07 18.30
CA GLU A 355 3.05 0.19 18.97
C GLU A 355 2.61 -1.27 18.82
N TYR A 356 3.49 -2.11 18.28
CA TYR A 356 3.32 -3.56 18.31
C TYR A 356 4.21 -4.21 19.39
N THR A 357 3.65 -5.16 20.14
CA THR A 357 4.35 -5.87 21.23
C THR A 357 4.11 -7.38 21.18
N TYR A 358 5.05 -8.15 21.72
CA TYR A 358 4.82 -9.55 22.07
C TYR A 358 3.87 -9.66 23.27
N GLU A 359 3.33 -10.85 23.55
CA GLU A 359 2.43 -11.06 24.71
C GLU A 359 3.05 -10.69 26.07
N ASP A 360 4.39 -10.71 26.18
CA ASP A 360 5.13 -10.31 27.38
C ASP A 360 5.36 -8.79 27.50
N GLY A 361 4.85 -8.00 26.56
CA GLY A 361 4.94 -6.54 26.53
C GLY A 361 6.23 -5.97 25.93
N LYS A 362 7.19 -6.79 25.47
CA LYS A 362 8.36 -6.28 24.74
C LYS A 362 7.95 -5.77 23.36
N SER A 363 8.58 -4.70 22.87
CA SER A 363 8.41 -4.24 21.49
C SER A 363 8.64 -5.37 20.49
N LEU A 364 7.78 -5.45 19.48
CA LEU A 364 7.96 -6.35 18.35
C LEU A 364 9.27 -6.00 17.59
N VAL A 365 9.94 -7.03 17.09
CA VAL A 365 11.12 -6.91 16.22
C VAL A 365 10.85 -7.74 14.97
N LEU A 366 11.11 -7.18 13.79
CA LEU A 366 10.84 -7.80 12.49
C LEU A 366 12.12 -8.38 11.87
N ASN A 367 11.98 -9.34 10.96
CA ASN A 367 13.07 -9.71 10.06
C ASN A 367 13.25 -8.59 9.02
N LYS A 368 14.51 -8.32 8.60
CA LYS A 368 14.80 -7.34 7.54
C LYS A 368 14.14 -7.76 6.24
N GLY A 369 13.25 -6.93 5.70
CA GLY A 369 12.44 -7.24 4.55
C GLY A 369 11.15 -6.43 4.49
N LYS A 370 10.34 -6.68 3.44
CA LYS A 370 9.08 -5.98 3.22
C LYS A 370 7.97 -6.54 4.10
N THR A 371 7.05 -5.67 4.48
CA THR A 371 5.97 -5.99 5.42
C THR A 371 4.59 -5.79 4.79
N TRP A 372 3.74 -6.81 4.87
CA TRP A 372 2.31 -6.66 4.60
C TRP A 372 1.53 -6.53 5.91
N ILE A 373 0.59 -5.59 5.99
CA ILE A 373 -0.24 -5.36 7.18
C ILE A 373 -1.71 -5.49 6.78
N SER A 374 -2.32 -6.63 7.07
CA SER A 374 -3.74 -6.88 6.84
C SER A 374 -4.55 -6.47 8.06
N ILE A 375 -5.25 -5.35 7.98
CA ILE A 375 -6.23 -4.92 8.98
C ILE A 375 -7.50 -5.74 8.78
N VAL A 376 -8.04 -6.36 9.83
CA VAL A 376 -9.20 -7.26 9.75
C VAL A 376 -10.23 -6.99 10.85
N PRO A 377 -11.53 -7.27 10.64
CA PRO A 377 -12.53 -7.23 11.72
C PRO A 377 -12.20 -8.22 12.86
N ASN A 378 -12.42 -7.83 14.11
CA ASN A 378 -12.21 -8.68 15.29
C ASN A 378 -12.88 -10.07 15.18
N GLU A 379 -14.03 -10.14 14.51
CA GLU A 379 -14.82 -11.36 14.31
C GLU A 379 -14.38 -12.24 13.12
N ILE A 380 -13.33 -11.85 12.37
CA ILE A 380 -12.91 -12.61 11.19
C ILE A 380 -12.38 -14.00 11.57
N LYS A 381 -12.77 -15.01 10.80
CA LYS A 381 -12.23 -16.38 10.92
C LYS A 381 -11.16 -16.59 9.87
N ILE A 382 -9.91 -16.40 10.27
CA ILE A 382 -8.72 -16.65 9.45
C ILE A 382 -8.41 -18.14 9.45
N ILE A 383 -8.05 -18.67 8.28
CA ILE A 383 -7.67 -20.06 8.08
C ILE A 383 -6.14 -20.11 8.09
N LYS A 384 -5.57 -20.96 8.93
CA LYS A 384 -4.13 -21.17 9.12
C LYS A 384 -3.80 -22.62 8.74
N GLU A 385 -2.75 -22.82 7.96
CA GLU A 385 -2.29 -24.08 7.38
C GLU A 385 -0.78 -24.27 7.57
#